data_AF-A0A336N6X1-F1
#
_entry.id   AF-A0A336N6X1-F1
#
_cell.length_a   1.000
_cell.length_b   1.000
_cell.length_c   1.000
_cell.angle_alpha   90.00
_cell.angle_beta   90.00
_cell.angle_gamma   90.00
#
_symmetry.space_group_name_H-M   'P 1'
#
loop_
_entity.id
_entity.type
_entity.pdbx_description
1 polymer ?
#
loop_
_entity_poly.entity_id
_entity_poly.type
_entity_poly.pdbx_seq_one_letter_code
_entity_poly.pdbx_strand_id
1 'polypeptide(L)'
;MHFYGASINRNKLTALCQRVLVVDVSEQTQLTRASQRDNNQLALIKNIMQSQVSRSERLQHADDVINNDADLSESLPQLKQKVLDLHHHYLQLAEKFND
;
A
#
# COMPACT_ATOMS: atom_id res chain seq x y z
N MET A 1 -12.95 -6.15 -9.34
CA MET A 1 -12.16 -5.17 -8.58
C MET A 1 -10.69 -5.55 -8.71
N HIS A 2 -9.86 -4.73 -9.37
CA HIS A 2 -8.42 -5.01 -9.51
C HIS A 2 -7.72 -4.73 -8.18
N PHE A 3 -7.29 -5.79 -7.49
CA PHE A 3 -6.45 -5.69 -6.30
C PHE A 3 -5.04 -5.28 -6.74
N TYR A 4 -4.72 -3.98 -6.65
CA TYR A 4 -3.42 -3.41 -7.06
C TYR A 4 -2.21 -3.91 -6.25
N GLY A 5 -2.41 -4.70 -5.18
CA GLY A 5 -1.32 -5.34 -4.44
C GLY A 5 -0.62 -6.48 -5.19
N ALA A 6 -1.14 -6.91 -6.34
CA ALA A 6 -0.70 -8.10 -7.05
C ALA A 6 0.45 -7.91 -8.05
N SER A 7 0.98 -6.68 -8.25
CA SER A 7 1.79 -6.38 -9.45
C SER A 7 3.02 -5.50 -9.25
N ILE A 8 3.67 -5.50 -8.07
CA ILE A 8 4.97 -4.82 -7.94
C ILE A 8 5.98 -5.37 -8.96
N ASN A 9 5.89 -6.67 -9.31
CA ASN A 9 6.82 -7.32 -10.25
C ASN A 9 6.22 -7.72 -11.61
N ARG A 10 4.89 -7.68 -11.80
CA ARG A 10 4.26 -8.25 -13.01
C ARG A 10 4.33 -7.37 -14.26
N ASN A 11 4.46 -6.05 -14.12
CA ASN A 11 4.35 -5.12 -15.25
C ASN A 11 5.55 -4.18 -15.47
N LYS A 12 6.72 -4.41 -14.85
CA LYS A 12 7.88 -3.48 -14.93
C LYS A 12 7.51 -2.00 -14.66
N LEU A 13 6.40 -1.74 -13.96
CA LEU A 13 5.91 -0.37 -13.70
C LEU A 13 6.81 0.36 -12.72
N THR A 14 7.51 -0.38 -11.85
CA THR A 14 8.56 0.17 -10.99
C THR A 14 9.70 0.80 -11.77
N ALA A 15 9.94 0.41 -13.03
CA ALA A 15 10.94 1.06 -13.88
C ALA A 15 10.44 2.39 -14.48
N LEU A 16 9.13 2.65 -14.44
CA LEU A 16 8.52 3.92 -14.89
C LEU A 16 8.26 4.89 -13.74
N CYS A 17 8.37 4.42 -12.50
CA CYS A 17 8.16 5.21 -11.30
C CYS A 17 9.50 5.56 -10.65
N GLN A 18 9.69 6.82 -10.28
CA GLN A 18 10.90 7.26 -9.57
C GLN A 18 10.91 6.78 -8.10
N ARG A 19 9.73 6.51 -7.52
CA ARG A 19 9.57 5.98 -6.16
C ARG A 19 8.34 5.09 -6.05
N VAL A 20 8.38 4.15 -5.11
CA VAL A 20 7.30 3.22 -4.77
C VAL A 20 6.86 3.47 -3.32
N LEU A 21 5.65 4.01 -3.16
CA LEU A 21 4.99 4.15 -1.86
C LEU A 21 4.07 2.94 -1.60
N VAL A 22 4.30 2.22 -0.51
CA VAL A 22 3.47 1.08 -0.09
C VAL A 22 2.60 1.47 1.10
N VAL A 23 1.29 1.31 0.97
CA VAL A 23 0.35 1.35 2.10
C VAL A 23 0.22 -0.05 2.67
N ASP A 24 0.87 -0.30 3.80
CA ASP A 24 0.89 -1.61 4.45
C ASP A 24 -0.24 -1.74 5.48
N VAL A 25 -0.83 -2.94 5.49
CA VAL A 25 -1.83 -3.38 6.45
C VAL A 25 -1.60 -4.87 6.71
N SER A 26 -1.67 -5.25 7.98
CA SER A 26 -1.66 -6.63 8.46
C SER A 26 -2.73 -7.48 7.77
N GLU A 27 -2.43 -8.76 7.65
CA GLU A 27 -3.33 -9.74 7.03
C GLU A 27 -4.67 -9.81 7.75
N GLN A 28 -4.67 -9.67 9.08
CA GLN A 28 -5.90 -9.68 9.88
C GLN A 28 -6.80 -8.48 9.55
N THR A 29 -6.22 -7.29 9.40
CA THR A 29 -6.93 -6.08 8.99
C THR A 29 -7.43 -6.20 7.55
N GLN A 30 -6.64 -6.77 6.64
CA GLN A 30 -7.06 -7.03 5.26
C GLN A 30 -8.26 -7.97 5.19
N LEU A 31 -8.22 -9.09 5.94
CA LEU A 31 -9.33 -10.04 6.01
C LEU A 31 -10.59 -9.37 6.55
N THR A 32 -10.47 -8.67 7.67
CA THR A 32 -11.61 -7.98 8.30
C THR A 32 -12.25 -6.97 7.36
N ARG A 33 -11.46 -6.08 6.76
CA ARG A 33 -11.97 -5.03 5.86
C ARG A 33 -12.51 -5.61 4.55
N ALA A 34 -11.87 -6.63 3.98
CA ALA A 34 -12.34 -7.29 2.77
C ALA A 34 -13.64 -8.06 3.02
N SER A 35 -13.78 -8.72 4.17
CA SER A 35 -15.02 -9.41 4.56
C SER A 35 -16.17 -8.44 4.79
N GLN A 36 -15.91 -7.29 5.43
CA GLN A 36 -16.91 -6.24 5.62
C GLN A 36 -17.37 -5.61 4.30
N ARG A 37 -16.45 -5.48 3.33
CA ARG A 37 -16.73 -4.80 2.05
C ARG A 37 -17.39 -5.69 1.01
N ASP A 38 -16.90 -6.92 0.84
CA ASP A 38 -17.27 -7.74 -0.32
C ASP A 38 -18.36 -8.78 -0.01
N ASN A 39 -18.81 -8.89 1.27
CA ASN A 39 -19.74 -9.91 1.78
C ASN A 39 -19.40 -11.35 1.33
N ASN A 40 -18.15 -11.56 0.92
CA ASN A 40 -17.64 -12.78 0.32
C ASN A 40 -17.10 -13.70 1.41
N GLN A 41 -17.13 -15.01 1.12
CA GLN A 41 -16.63 -16.01 2.05
C GLN A 41 -15.13 -15.79 2.32
N LEU A 42 -14.74 -15.87 3.59
CA LEU A 42 -13.35 -15.74 4.06
C LEU A 42 -12.36 -16.60 3.26
N ALA A 43 -12.81 -17.76 2.77
CA ALA A 43 -12.00 -18.66 1.94
C ALA A 43 -11.57 -18.02 0.60
N LEU A 44 -12.48 -17.29 -0.06
CA LEU A 44 -12.16 -16.59 -1.32
C LEU A 44 -11.16 -15.45 -1.08
N ILE A 45 -11.34 -14.70 0.02
CA ILE A 45 -10.43 -13.61 0.39
C ILE A 45 -9.04 -14.15 0.71
N LYS A 46 -8.93 -15.27 1.45
CA LYS A 46 -7.65 -15.95 1.71
C LYS A 46 -6.97 -16.41 0.42
N ASN A 47 -7.72 -17.00 -0.51
CA ASN A 47 -7.16 -17.42 -1.81
C ASN A 47 -6.66 -16.24 -2.63
N ILE A 48 -7.37 -15.11 -2.61
CA ILE A 48 -6.92 -13.87 -3.26
C ILE A 48 -5.64 -13.36 -2.60
N MET A 49 -5.56 -13.34 -1.27
CA MET A 49 -4.35 -12.93 -0.54
C MET A 49 -3.16 -13.83 -0.84
N GLN A 50 -3.36 -15.14 -0.98
CA GLN A 50 -2.29 -16.08 -1.37
C GLN A 50 -1.79 -15.87 -2.81
N SER A 51 -2.63 -15.33 -3.70
CA SER A 51 -2.23 -15.00 -5.07
C SER A 51 -1.48 -13.66 -5.20
N GLN A 52 -1.40 -12.91 -4.10
CA GLN A 52 -0.72 -11.62 -4.04
C GLN A 52 0.75 -11.78 -3.61
N VAL A 53 1.53 -10.74 -3.91
CA VAL A 53 2.94 -10.64 -3.53
C VAL A 53 3.04 -10.61 -2.01
N SER A 54 3.99 -11.37 -1.46
CA SER A 54 4.16 -11.48 0.00
C SER A 54 4.44 -10.12 0.63
N ARG A 55 4.01 -9.93 1.88
CA ARG A 55 4.27 -8.67 2.62
C ARG A 55 5.76 -8.31 2.65
N SER A 56 6.63 -9.31 2.86
CA SER A 56 8.09 -9.12 2.86
C SER A 56 8.58 -8.55 1.53
N GLU A 57 8.16 -9.15 0.42
CA GLU A 57 8.58 -8.72 -0.92
C GLU A 57 8.01 -7.33 -1.27
N ARG A 58 6.79 -6.99 -0.82
CA ARG A 58 6.27 -5.62 -0.97
C ARG A 58 7.09 -4.58 -0.22
N LEU A 59 7.51 -4.89 1.00
CA LEU A 59 8.31 -3.97 1.82
C LEU A 59 9.74 -3.83 1.29
N GLN A 60 10.30 -4.87 0.68
CA GLN A 60 11.64 -4.81 0.08
C GLN A 60 11.71 -3.89 -1.16
N HIS A 61 10.60 -3.70 -1.86
CA HIS A 61 10.50 -2.86 -3.04
C HIS A 61 9.92 -1.47 -2.77
N ALA A 62 9.67 -1.12 -1.50
CA ALA A 62 9.10 0.16 -1.11
C ALA A 62 10.21 1.17 -0.78
N ASP A 63 10.14 2.36 -1.39
CA ASP A 63 10.95 3.51 -0.97
C ASP A 63 10.36 4.16 0.29
N ASP A 64 9.02 4.16 0.38
CA ASP A 64 8.27 4.74 1.48
C ASP A 64 7.15 3.80 1.90
N VAL A 65 6.89 3.69 3.20
CA VAL A 65 5.85 2.82 3.76
C VAL A 65 4.92 3.59 4.69
N ILE A 66 3.62 3.57 4.39
CA ILE A 66 2.57 4.06 5.27
C ILE A 66 1.87 2.86 5.90
N ASN A 67 1.96 2.75 7.22
CA ASN A 67 1.16 1.77 7.98
C ASN A 67 -0.27 2.29 8.17
N ASN A 68 -1.26 1.51 7.74
CA ASN A 68 -2.70 1.78 7.84
C ASN A 68 -3.46 0.69 8.62
N ASP A 69 -2.79 0.04 9.57
CA ASP A 69 -3.37 -1.02 10.41
C ASP A 69 -4.34 -0.52 11.46
N ALA A 70 -4.12 0.69 11.96
CA ALA A 70 -4.95 1.27 13.00
C ALA A 70 -6.37 1.58 12.47
N ASP A 71 -7.32 1.74 13.40
CA ASP A 71 -8.66 2.20 13.07
C ASP A 71 -8.57 3.57 12.38
N LEU A 72 -9.31 3.76 11.29
CA LEU A 72 -9.28 5.04 10.57
C LEU A 72 -9.70 6.20 11.46
N SER A 73 -10.68 6.01 12.35
CA SER A 73 -11.17 7.08 13.22
C SER A 73 -10.08 7.65 14.14
N GLU A 74 -9.20 6.79 14.64
CA GLU A 74 -8.10 7.17 15.54
C GLU A 74 -6.84 7.59 14.77
N SER A 75 -6.58 6.94 13.64
CA SER A 75 -5.33 7.14 12.89
C SER A 75 -5.41 8.19 11.79
N LEU A 76 -6.60 8.69 11.43
CA LEU A 76 -6.77 9.67 10.36
C LEU A 76 -5.91 10.93 10.53
N PRO A 77 -5.79 11.55 11.72
CA PRO A 77 -4.93 12.72 11.89
C PRO A 77 -3.45 12.40 11.61
N GLN A 78 -2.96 11.27 12.11
CA GLN A 78 -1.56 10.85 11.92
C GLN A 78 -1.30 10.42 10.48
N LEU A 79 -2.26 9.76 9.85
CA LEU A 79 -2.19 9.36 8.45
C LEU A 79 -2.13 10.58 7.54
N LYS A 80 -2.97 11.59 7.80
CA LYS A 80 -2.94 12.87 7.08
C LYS A 80 -1.58 13.55 7.22
N GLN A 81 -1.04 13.60 8.44
CA GLN A 81 0.28 14.20 8.65
C GLN A 81 1.37 13.46 7.88
N LYS A 82 1.41 12.12 7.93
CA LYS A 82 2.37 11.32 7.15
C LYS A 82 2.25 11.55 5.65
N VAL A 83 1.03 11.68 5.13
CA VAL A 83 0.80 11.97 3.72
C VAL A 83 1.32 13.38 3.36
N LEU A 84 1.12 14.38 4.23
CA LEU A 84 1.65 15.73 4.02
C LEU A 84 3.18 15.74 4.05
N ASP A 85 3.80 15.03 4.99
CA ASP A 85 5.26 14.95 5.09
C ASP A 85 5.86 14.31 3.83
N LEU A 86 5.27 13.20 3.34
CA LEU A 86 5.68 12.56 2.10
C LEU A 86 5.41 13.45 0.87
N HIS A 87 4.31 14.20 0.87
CA HIS A 87 4.03 15.16 -0.19
C HIS A 87 5.13 16.22 -0.29
N HIS A 88 5.52 16.83 0.83
CA HIS A 88 6.62 17.80 0.85
C HIS A 88 7.95 17.18 0.42
N HIS A 89 8.24 15.96 0.88
CA HIS A 89 9.42 15.22 0.47
C HIS A 89 9.46 14.97 -1.05
N TYR A 90 8.34 14.56 -1.64
CA TYR A 90 8.26 14.32 -3.08
C TYR A 90 8.35 15.60 -3.90
N LEU A 91 7.82 16.73 -3.41
CA LEU A 91 8.00 18.03 -4.05
C LEU A 91 9.48 18.42 -4.11
N GLN A 92 10.22 18.27 -3.01
CA GLN A 92 11.66 18.57 -2.97
C GLN A 92 12.47 17.67 -3.91
N LEU A 93 12.09 16.39 -4.00
CA LEU A 93 12.73 15.45 -4.92
C LEU A 93 12.43 15.79 -6.39
N ALA A 94 11.21 16.23 -6.70
CA ALA A 94 10.81 16.63 -8.04
C ALA A 94 11.55 17.91 -8.49
N GLU A 95 11.72 18.89 -7.59
CA GLU A 95 12.53 20.09 -7.88
C GLU A 95 13.98 19.72 -8.22
N LYS A 96 14.62 18.86 -7.42
CA LYS A 96 15.99 18.40 -7.66
C LYS A 96 16.18 17.57 -8.93
N PHE A 97 15.12 16.99 -9.48
CA PHE A 97 15.18 16.19 -10.70
C PHE A 97 15.01 17.03 -11.97
N ASN A 98 14.47 18.26 -11.83
CA ASN A 98 14.27 19.19 -12.95
C ASN A 98 15.46 20.15 -13.18
N ASP A 99 16.48 20.13 -12.32
CA ASP A 99 17.77 20.83 -12.45
C ASP A 99 18.83 19.95 -13.12
#